data_AF-A0A7J6SI82-F1
#
_entry.id   AF-A0A7J6SI82-F1
#
_cell.length_a   1.000
_cell.length_b   1.000
_cell.length_c   1.000
_cell.angle_alpha   90.00
_cell.angle_beta   90.00
_cell.angle_gamma   90.00
#
_symmetry.space_group_name_H-M   'P 1'
#
loop_
_entity.id
_entity.type
_entity.pdbx_description
1 polymer ?
#
loop_
_entity_poly.entity_id
_entity_poly.type
_entity_poly.pdbx_seq_one_letter_code
_entity_poly.pdbx_strand_id
1 'polypeptide(L)'
;MLSTNLFRSASSLVRPMVMSAAAPAISAALRRGLATASSKLRAPTANDISNLQDLVSNVLVGDKDDLSHYNNDWLRTRTGHSNVVLRPKTTLEVSKAVKYCNDNFIPISVQGGNTGLVGGSVPVNNEV
;
A
#
# COMPACT_ATOMS: atom_id res chain seq x y z
N MET A 1 41.29 -41.24 43.57
CA MET A 1 41.65 -39.85 43.21
C MET A 1 41.90 -39.78 41.71
N LEU A 2 40.97 -39.25 40.93
CA LEU A 2 41.24 -38.50 39.69
C LEU A 2 39.92 -37.85 39.26
N SER A 3 39.90 -36.53 39.41
CA SER A 3 38.78 -35.63 39.21
C SER A 3 38.64 -35.34 37.70
N THR A 4 37.47 -35.61 37.13
CA THR A 4 37.08 -35.10 35.81
C THR A 4 36.07 -33.98 36.02
N ASN A 5 36.53 -32.73 35.93
CA ASN A 5 35.68 -31.55 35.82
C ASN A 5 36.51 -30.37 35.30
N LEU A 6 36.35 -30.00 34.03
CA LEU A 6 36.12 -28.61 33.58
C LEU A 6 36.13 -28.53 32.04
N PHE A 7 34.98 -28.70 31.41
CA PHE A 7 34.69 -28.04 30.13
C PHE A 7 33.62 -26.99 30.42
N ARG A 8 34.06 -25.74 30.61
CA ARG A 8 33.15 -24.59 30.70
C ARG A 8 32.82 -24.14 29.28
N SER A 9 31.57 -24.40 28.89
CA SER A 9 30.90 -23.81 27.73
C SER A 9 31.00 -22.29 27.77
N ALA A 10 31.65 -21.70 26.76
CA ALA A 10 31.61 -20.26 26.52
C ALA A 10 30.32 -19.95 25.74
N SER A 11 29.26 -19.62 26.48
CA SER A 11 27.99 -19.13 25.96
C SER A 11 27.65 -17.80 26.64
N SER A 12 27.08 -16.87 25.85
CA SER A 12 26.71 -15.48 26.20
C SER A 12 27.87 -14.49 25.93
N LEU A 13 27.76 -13.42 25.15
CA LEU A 13 26.64 -12.60 24.68
C LEU A 13 27.02 -11.97 23.32
N VAL A 14 26.28 -12.28 22.26
CA VAL A 14 26.17 -11.36 21.10
C VAL A 14 24.74 -10.88 21.11
N ARG A 15 24.50 -9.74 21.76
CA ARG A 15 23.21 -9.04 21.67
C ARG A 15 23.10 -8.50 20.24
N PRO A 16 22.05 -8.83 19.47
CA PRO A 16 21.81 -8.14 18.21
C PRO A 16 21.60 -6.67 18.52
N MET A 17 22.41 -5.81 17.90
CA MET A 17 22.21 -4.37 17.90
C MET A 17 20.94 -4.10 17.10
N VAL A 18 19.80 -4.04 17.79
CA VAL A 18 18.55 -3.57 17.21
C VAL A 18 18.77 -2.11 16.87
N MET A 19 19.09 -1.81 15.60
CA MET A 19 18.92 -0.47 15.07
C MET A 19 17.41 -0.18 15.08
N SER A 20 16.91 0.34 16.20
CA SER A 20 15.63 1.04 16.22
C SER A 20 15.82 2.29 15.38
N ALA A 21 15.56 2.19 14.08
CA ALA A 21 15.35 3.36 13.24
C ALA A 21 14.18 4.11 13.85
N ALA A 22 14.48 5.17 14.62
CA ALA A 22 13.47 6.07 15.11
C ALA A 22 12.81 6.71 13.89
N ALA A 23 11.64 6.19 13.51
CA ALA A 23 10.77 6.88 12.57
C ALA A 23 10.62 8.32 13.09
N PRO A 24 10.87 9.36 12.27
CA PRO A 24 10.83 10.73 12.74
C PRO A 24 9.50 10.97 13.44
N ALA A 25 9.54 11.57 14.62
CA ALA A 25 8.35 11.82 15.42
C ALA A 25 7.45 12.84 14.69
N ILE A 26 6.58 12.32 13.83
CA ILE A 26 5.54 13.10 13.15
C ILE A 26 4.77 13.85 14.24
N SER A 27 4.74 15.19 14.19
CA SER A 27 4.08 16.01 15.21
C SER A 27 2.64 15.53 15.43
N ALA A 28 2.14 15.57 16.67
CA ALA A 28 0.75 15.24 16.98
C ALA A 28 -0.25 16.10 16.16
N ALA A 29 0.14 17.31 15.77
CA ALA A 29 -0.63 18.16 14.86
C ALA A 29 -0.68 17.57 13.43
N LEU A 30 0.46 17.07 12.92
CA LEU A 30 0.54 16.42 11.61
C LEU A 30 -0.21 15.08 11.61
N ARG A 31 -0.13 14.30 12.70
CA ARG A 31 -0.95 13.09 12.89
C ARG A 31 -2.44 13.38 12.91
N ARG A 32 -2.87 14.42 13.62
CA ARG A 32 -4.27 14.87 13.62
C ARG A 32 -4.70 15.36 12.24
N GLY A 33 -3.87 16.15 11.55
CA GLY A 33 -4.13 16.59 10.18
C GLY A 33 -4.29 15.43 9.20
N LEU A 34 -3.41 14.43 9.27
CA LEU A 34 -3.49 13.22 8.45
C LEU A 34 -4.74 12.40 8.76
N ALA A 35 -5.09 12.23 10.04
CA ALA A 35 -6.30 11.52 10.45
C ALA A 35 -7.58 12.24 9.99
N THR A 36 -7.60 13.57 10.03
CA THR A 36 -8.73 14.39 9.56
C THR A 36 -8.83 14.44 8.03
N ALA A 37 -7.70 14.30 7.33
CA ALA A 37 -7.69 14.14 5.88
C ALA A 37 -8.19 12.74 5.48
N SER A 38 -7.80 11.71 6.22
CA SER A 38 -8.25 10.33 5.99
C SER A 38 -9.76 10.16 6.17
N SER A 39 -10.38 10.92 7.08
CA SER A 39 -11.84 10.86 7.30
C SER A 39 -12.66 11.48 6.17
N LYS A 40 -12.04 12.23 5.25
CA LYS A 40 -12.71 12.80 4.08
C LYS A 40 -12.71 11.86 2.87
N LEU A 41 -11.85 10.86 2.86
CA LEU A 41 -11.72 9.93 1.74
C LEU A 41 -12.91 8.98 1.71
N ARG A 42 -13.47 8.79 0.51
CA ARG A 42 -14.63 7.91 0.30
C ARG A 42 -14.32 6.84 -0.74
N ALA A 43 -15.05 5.73 -0.69
CA ALA A 43 -15.00 4.70 -1.72
C ALA A 43 -15.58 5.22 -3.06
N PRO A 44 -15.07 4.72 -4.19
CA PRO A 44 -15.67 4.98 -5.50
C PRO A 44 -17.07 4.35 -5.59
N THR A 45 -18.03 5.11 -6.09
CA THR A 45 -19.39 4.64 -6.38
C THR A 45 -19.50 4.14 -7.83
N ALA A 46 -20.61 3.49 -8.18
CA ALA A 46 -20.85 3.08 -9.57
C ALA A 46 -20.80 4.24 -10.57
N ASN A 47 -21.28 5.43 -10.19
CA ASN A 47 -21.22 6.64 -11.02
C ASN A 47 -19.78 7.16 -11.19
N ASP A 48 -18.93 6.98 -10.17
CA ASP A 48 -17.52 7.35 -10.28
C ASP A 48 -16.79 6.43 -11.26
N ILE A 49 -17.13 5.15 -11.24
CA ILE A 49 -16.55 4.16 -12.16
C ILE A 49 -16.94 4.49 -13.61
N SER A 50 -18.21 4.83 -13.87
CA SER A 50 -18.63 5.25 -15.21
C SER A 50 -17.93 6.52 -15.67
N ASN A 51 -17.81 7.52 -14.79
CA ASN A 51 -17.09 8.75 -15.11
C ASN A 51 -15.60 8.49 -15.39
N LEU A 52 -14.97 7.57 -14.65
CA LEU A 52 -13.57 7.18 -14.87
C LEU A 52 -13.39 6.41 -16.18
N GLN A 53 -14.37 5.59 -16.58
CA GLN A 53 -14.38 4.90 -17.89
C GLN A 53 -14.45 5.88 -19.06
N ASP A 54 -15.16 7.02 -18.91
CA ASP A 54 -15.19 8.08 -19.92
C ASP A 54 -13.86 8.85 -20.01
N LEU A 55 -13.11 8.94 -18.91
CA LEU A 55 -11.85 9.68 -18.83
C LEU A 55 -10.63 8.85 -19.23
N VAL A 56 -10.67 7.53 -19.05
CA VAL A 56 -9.54 6.63 -19.23
C VAL A 56 -9.91 5.50 -20.19
N SER A 57 -9.13 5.33 -21.26
CA SER A 57 -9.42 4.35 -22.31
C SER A 57 -9.40 2.88 -21.88
N ASN A 58 -8.84 2.55 -20.73
CA ASN A 58 -8.80 1.17 -20.22
C ASN A 58 -9.00 1.17 -18.70
N VAL A 59 -10.17 0.70 -18.27
CA VAL A 59 -10.55 0.55 -16.87
C VAL A 59 -11.02 -0.88 -16.67
N LEU A 60 -10.42 -1.56 -15.71
CA LEU A 60 -10.80 -2.91 -15.30
C LEU A 60 -11.69 -2.79 -14.08
N VAL A 61 -12.87 -3.42 -14.13
CA VAL A 61 -13.80 -3.54 -13.01
C VAL A 61 -14.11 -5.02 -12.89
N GLY A 62 -13.95 -5.58 -11.69
CA GLY A 62 -14.12 -7.02 -11.52
C GLY A 62 -14.04 -7.43 -10.06
N ASP A 63 -14.28 -8.72 -9.86
CA ASP A 63 -14.21 -9.33 -8.54
C ASP A 63 -12.75 -9.61 -8.16
N LYS A 64 -12.55 -10.15 -6.95
CA LYS A 64 -11.21 -10.38 -6.38
C LYS A 64 -10.29 -11.22 -7.29
N ASP A 65 -10.85 -12.15 -8.05
CA ASP A 65 -10.07 -13.06 -8.89
C ASP A 65 -9.52 -12.36 -10.14
N ASP A 66 -10.33 -11.51 -10.79
CA ASP A 66 -9.95 -10.75 -11.99
C ASP A 66 -8.84 -9.73 -11.68
N LEU A 67 -8.91 -9.12 -10.49
CA LEU A 67 -7.98 -8.10 -10.04
C LEU A 67 -6.88 -8.64 -9.12
N SER A 68 -6.77 -9.96 -8.99
CA SER A 68 -5.81 -10.62 -8.11
C SER A 68 -4.35 -10.21 -8.38
N HIS A 69 -4.00 -9.92 -9.63
CA HIS A 69 -2.67 -9.44 -10.00
C HIS A 69 -2.32 -8.05 -9.44
N TYR A 70 -3.32 -7.17 -9.35
CA TYR A 70 -3.16 -5.79 -8.85
C TYR A 70 -3.28 -5.74 -7.33
N ASN A 71 -4.12 -6.61 -6.77
CA ASN A 71 -4.39 -6.68 -5.34
C ASN A 71 -3.37 -7.53 -4.56
N ASN A 72 -2.50 -8.32 -5.16
CA ASN A 72 -1.47 -9.06 -4.41
C ASN A 72 -0.08 -8.48 -4.67
N ASP A 73 0.72 -8.32 -3.62
CA ASP A 73 2.12 -7.93 -3.78
C ASP A 73 2.97 -9.06 -4.38
N TRP A 74 4.18 -8.71 -4.82
CA TRP A 74 5.13 -9.68 -5.37
C TRP A 74 5.39 -10.88 -4.46
N LEU A 75 5.53 -10.62 -3.15
CA LEU A 75 5.81 -11.66 -2.16
C LEU A 75 4.55 -12.45 -1.74
N ARG A 76 3.36 -12.04 -2.19
CA ARG A 76 2.05 -12.59 -1.78
C ARG A 76 1.84 -12.56 -0.26
N THR A 77 2.42 -11.57 0.39
CA THR A 77 2.31 -11.34 1.83
C THR A 77 1.26 -10.27 2.16
N ARG A 78 0.90 -9.42 1.19
CA ARG A 78 -0.09 -8.35 1.32
C ARG A 78 -1.13 -8.49 0.22
N THR A 79 -2.39 -8.44 0.62
CA THR A 79 -3.55 -8.54 -0.28
C THR A 79 -4.45 -7.34 -0.06
N GLY A 80 -4.72 -6.61 -1.14
CA GLY A 80 -5.63 -5.48 -1.22
C GLY A 80 -7.04 -5.88 -1.66
N HIS A 81 -7.92 -4.89 -1.68
CA HIS A 81 -9.35 -5.07 -1.94
C HIS A 81 -9.92 -4.04 -2.92
N SER A 82 -9.10 -3.54 -3.85
CA SER A 82 -9.61 -2.65 -4.89
C SER A 82 -10.47 -3.42 -5.89
N ASN A 83 -11.58 -2.81 -6.29
CA ASN A 83 -12.54 -3.34 -7.26
C ASN A 83 -12.42 -2.67 -8.63
N VAL A 84 -11.49 -1.73 -8.79
CA VAL A 84 -11.29 -0.98 -10.04
C VAL A 84 -9.81 -0.70 -10.25
N VAL A 85 -9.34 -0.84 -11.49
CA VAL A 85 -7.98 -0.52 -11.89
C VAL A 85 -7.99 0.35 -13.13
N LEU A 86 -7.33 1.50 -13.06
CA LEU A 86 -7.17 2.41 -14.19
C LEU A 86 -5.85 2.10 -14.93
N ARG A 87 -5.92 1.92 -16.25
CA ARG A 87 -4.76 1.68 -17.13
C ARG A 87 -4.63 2.77 -18.21
N PRO A 88 -4.34 4.02 -17.81
CA PRO A 88 -4.17 5.11 -18.76
C PRO A 88 -2.97 4.85 -19.69
N LYS A 89 -3.12 5.27 -20.95
CA LYS A 89 -2.10 5.20 -22.01
C LYS A 89 -1.36 6.53 -22.18
N THR A 90 -1.97 7.63 -21.75
CA THR A 90 -1.41 8.97 -21.92
C THR A 90 -1.35 9.73 -20.59
N THR A 91 -0.42 10.69 -20.51
CA THR A 91 -0.30 11.59 -19.35
C THR A 91 -1.54 12.48 -19.17
N LEU A 92 -2.27 12.77 -20.25
CA LEU A 92 -3.51 13.55 -20.19
C LEU A 92 -4.63 12.77 -19.49
N GLU A 93 -4.78 11.47 -19.77
CA GLU A 93 -5.73 10.61 -19.06
C GLU A 93 -5.41 10.52 -17.57
N VAL A 94 -4.12 10.34 -17.22
CA VAL A 94 -3.66 10.35 -15.82
C VAL A 94 -4.06 11.66 -15.13
N SER A 95 -3.75 12.80 -15.76
CA SER A 95 -4.07 14.13 -15.19
C SER A 95 -5.57 14.31 -14.95
N LYS A 96 -6.41 13.90 -15.91
CA LYS A 96 -7.88 13.97 -15.77
C LYS A 96 -8.39 13.06 -14.66
N ALA A 97 -7.90 11.82 -14.58
CA ALA A 97 -8.30 10.86 -13.56
C ALA A 97 -7.90 11.33 -12.15
N VAL A 98 -6.65 11.78 -11.96
CA VAL A 98 -6.17 12.30 -10.67
C VAL A 98 -6.98 13.54 -10.26
N LYS A 99 -7.27 14.45 -11.20
CA LYS A 99 -8.13 15.61 -10.92
C LYS A 99 -9.51 15.17 -10.46
N TYR A 100 -10.14 14.24 -11.17
CA TYR A 100 -11.46 13.72 -10.80
C TYR A 100 -11.46 13.11 -9.39
N CYS A 101 -10.48 12.27 -9.08
CA CYS A 101 -10.37 11.63 -7.77
C CYS A 101 -10.13 12.65 -6.65
N ASN A 102 -9.30 13.67 -6.89
CA ASN A 102 -9.09 14.75 -5.93
C ASN A 102 -10.37 15.54 -5.65
N ASP A 103 -11.10 15.94 -6.70
CA ASP A 103 -12.33 16.72 -6.58
C ASP A 103 -13.44 15.94 -5.85
N ASN A 104 -13.38 14.60 -5.92
CA ASN A 104 -14.35 13.68 -5.31
C ASN A 104 -13.87 13.02 -4.02
N PHE A 105 -12.68 13.35 -3.52
CA PHE A 105 -12.04 12.72 -2.36
C PHE A 105 -11.94 11.19 -2.45
N ILE A 106 -11.62 10.67 -3.63
CA ILE A 106 -11.39 9.25 -3.88
C ILE A 106 -9.88 8.98 -3.71
N PRO A 107 -9.48 8.03 -2.85
CA PRO A 107 -8.08 7.72 -2.65
C PRO A 107 -7.53 6.91 -3.83
N ILE A 108 -6.23 7.03 -4.10
CA ILE A 108 -5.57 6.43 -5.26
C ILE A 108 -4.39 5.58 -4.79
N SER A 109 -4.23 4.40 -5.38
CA SER A 109 -3.04 3.57 -5.21
C SER A 109 -2.27 3.53 -6.53
N VAL A 110 -1.03 4.03 -6.53
CA VAL A 110 -0.19 4.03 -7.73
C VAL A 110 0.59 2.72 -7.82
N GLN A 111 0.44 2.01 -8.93
CA GLN A 111 1.15 0.77 -9.19
C GLN A 111 1.93 0.83 -10.50
N GLY A 112 3.23 0.49 -10.43
CA GLY A 112 4.09 0.27 -11.59
C GLY A 112 4.15 -1.21 -11.96
N GLY A 113 5.33 -1.83 -11.87
CA GLY A 113 5.52 -3.26 -12.14
C GLY A 113 5.13 -4.21 -11.00
N ASN A 114 4.64 -3.69 -9.87
CA ASN A 114 4.24 -4.46 -8.69
C ASN A 114 5.33 -5.42 -8.12
N THR A 115 6.60 -5.01 -8.17
CA THR A 115 7.76 -5.79 -7.65
C THR A 115 8.29 -5.28 -6.30
N GLY A 116 7.59 -4.34 -5.67
CA GLY A 116 8.01 -3.76 -4.39
C GLY A 116 7.93 -4.78 -3.26
N LEU A 117 8.93 -4.78 -2.36
CA LEU A 117 9.04 -5.76 -1.26
C LEU A 117 8.47 -5.25 0.08
N VAL A 118 7.95 -4.01 0.11
CA VAL A 118 7.45 -3.34 1.33
C VAL A 118 5.93 -3.18 1.33
N GLY A 119 5.22 -3.69 0.31
CA GLY A 119 3.76 -3.64 0.21
C GLY A 119 3.16 -2.28 -0.18
N GLY A 120 3.98 -1.29 -0.55
CA GLY A 120 3.50 0.05 -0.91
C GLY A 120 2.77 0.16 -2.26
N SER A 121 2.80 -0.90 -3.09
CA SER A 121 2.18 -0.95 -4.41
C SER A 121 0.80 -1.63 -4.41
N VAL A 122 0.30 -2.05 -3.24
CA VAL A 122 -0.96 -2.77 -3.08
C VAL A 122 -1.97 -1.86 -2.38
N PRO A 123 -3.20 -1.70 -2.92
CA PRO A 123 -4.24 -0.91 -2.27
C PRO A 123 -4.62 -1.54 -0.91
N VAL A 124 -4.91 -0.71 0.09
CA VAL A 124 -5.20 -1.16 1.46
C VAL A 124 -6.67 -0.98 1.82
N ASN A 125 -7.30 0.07 1.31
CA ASN A 125 -8.67 0.45 1.59
C ASN A 125 -9.48 0.44 0.28
N ASN A 126 -10.12 1.57 -0.02
CA ASN A 126 -11.02 1.76 -1.15
C ASN A 126 -10.35 2.55 -2.27
N GLU A 127 -9.04 2.37 -2.46
CA GLU A 127 -8.31 3.08 -3.51
C GLU A 127 -8.67 2.58 -4.91
N VAL A 128 -8.63 3.51 -5.86
CA VAL A 128 -8.63 3.21 -7.31
C VAL A 128 -7.23 3.07 -7.88
#